data_AF-A0A9W6KWH1-F1
#
_entry.id   AF-A0A9W6KWH1-F1
#
_cell.length_a   1.000
_cell.length_b   1.000
_cell.length_c   1.000
_cell.angle_alpha   90.00
_cell.angle_beta   90.00
_cell.angle_gamma   90.00
#
_symmetry.space_group_name_H-M   'P 1'
#
loop_
_entity.id
_entity.type
_entity.pdbx_description
1 polymer ?
#
loop_
_entity_poly.entity_id
_entity_poly.type
_entity_poly.pdbx_seq_one_letter_code
_entity_poly.pdbx_strand_id
1 'polypeptide(L)'
;MRRKLALAALALLTAVGVGLVIRPALAAATPFKVLAFYNGTYDAAHIDFDQEARSWFPQQGAANGFTWEATTDWSRLNTGSLAAYKVIMFLDDAPPSAQRAAFQQYMQNGGAWMGFHVSAFTTDPGSWSWYYNTFLGSGAFRTNTWGPTRITYRVEDRSHPSMAGLPATFPSAVSEWYSWSNDLRQNPAIDILASVDAGSFPVGTDPNQSWYSGYYPILWTNRNYKMLYANFGHNGMNYDTNTRTSSTFESAGQNRWIIQGIQWLAGQSTTPPTSNPGSPTPSTTPSGGSPAPGTYYQLVNRASGKCVDARAAGTANGTAIQQYTCNGTNAQHYRFQTTDAGYYRIDNQGNPAQSLDVTDRSTSDNAPIQLWSYSGGTNQQWQPVAEGGGYYHFVNRATGKCLDTPGASTADSVQLVQYACNGTGAQSFHLG
;
A
#
# COMPACT_ATOMS: atom_id res chain seq x y z
N MET A 1 -26.38 66.69 56.24
CA MET A 1 -26.82 65.56 57.08
C MET A 1 -27.21 64.40 56.17
N ARG A 2 -26.78 63.17 56.51
CA ARG A 2 -27.18 61.86 55.96
C ARG A 2 -26.54 61.36 54.65
N ARG A 3 -25.59 60.44 54.86
CA ARG A 3 -25.06 59.43 53.94
C ARG A 3 -26.17 58.50 53.42
N LYS A 4 -26.04 58.02 52.18
CA LYS A 4 -26.48 56.69 51.77
C LYS A 4 -25.44 56.08 50.82
N LEU A 5 -24.88 54.95 51.22
CA LEU A 5 -24.06 54.07 50.38
C LEU A 5 -24.98 53.32 49.41
N ALA A 6 -24.51 53.12 48.17
CA ALA A 6 -24.99 52.06 47.29
C ALA A 6 -23.78 51.44 46.59
N LEU A 7 -23.59 50.13 46.81
CA LEU A 7 -22.64 49.27 46.12
C LEU A 7 -23.05 49.14 44.64
N ALA A 8 -22.10 49.29 43.72
CA ALA A 8 -22.25 48.88 42.32
C ALA A 8 -21.12 47.90 41.98
N ALA A 9 -21.50 46.67 41.63
CA ALA A 9 -20.60 45.62 41.18
C ALA A 9 -20.12 45.92 39.74
N LEU A 10 -18.80 45.84 39.52
CA LEU A 10 -18.18 46.03 38.22
C LEU A 10 -18.07 44.68 37.50
N ALA A 11 -18.88 44.46 36.46
CA ALA A 11 -18.75 43.32 35.57
C ALA A 11 -17.72 43.63 34.47
N LEU A 12 -16.61 42.88 34.45
CA LEU A 12 -15.59 42.94 33.41
C LEU A 12 -16.08 42.18 32.17
N LEU A 13 -16.36 42.88 31.06
CA LEU A 13 -16.51 42.24 29.74
C LEU A 13 -15.13 42.03 29.12
N THR A 14 -14.69 40.78 29.00
CA THR A 14 -13.57 40.39 28.13
C THR A 14 -14.06 40.22 26.70
N ALA A 15 -13.70 41.15 25.82
CA ALA A 15 -13.88 41.02 24.38
C ALA A 15 -12.81 40.08 23.80
N VAL A 16 -13.21 38.93 23.26
CA VAL A 16 -12.32 38.03 22.51
C VAL A 16 -12.30 38.48 21.06
N GLY A 17 -11.18 39.07 20.63
CA GLY A 17 -10.93 39.37 19.22
C GLY A 17 -10.59 38.09 18.45
N VAL A 18 -11.39 37.76 17.45
CA VAL A 18 -11.09 36.67 16.51
C VAL A 18 -10.08 37.20 15.48
N GLY A 19 -8.80 36.93 15.72
CA GLY A 19 -7.75 37.14 14.72
C GLY A 19 -7.85 36.09 13.62
N LEU A 20 -8.10 36.53 12.38
CA LEU A 20 -8.08 35.67 11.19
C LEU A 20 -6.64 35.27 10.88
N VAL A 21 -6.22 34.09 11.34
CA VAL A 21 -4.92 33.51 10.97
C VAL A 21 -5.03 32.94 9.56
N ILE A 22 -4.54 33.69 8.57
CA ILE A 22 -4.34 33.18 7.21
C ILE A 22 -3.18 32.17 7.27
N ARG A 23 -3.50 30.88 7.22
CA ARG A 23 -2.48 29.83 7.08
C ARG A 23 -1.98 29.84 5.62
N PRO A 24 -0.66 29.85 5.38
CA PRO A 24 -0.15 29.68 4.03
C PRO A 24 -0.59 28.29 3.53
N ALA A 25 -1.17 28.24 2.34
CA ALA A 25 -1.46 26.98 1.68
C ALA A 25 -0.14 26.21 1.50
N LEU A 26 -0.13 24.93 1.91
CA LEU A 26 0.94 24.01 1.54
C LEU A 26 1.02 23.99 0.01
N ALA A 27 2.18 24.37 -0.54
CA ALA A 27 2.40 24.29 -1.98
C ALA A 27 2.21 22.84 -2.42
N ALA A 28 1.27 22.60 -3.36
CA ALA A 28 1.11 21.30 -3.98
C ALA A 28 2.44 20.89 -4.64
N ALA A 29 2.89 19.66 -4.42
CA ALA A 29 4.09 19.13 -5.05
C ALA A 29 4.00 19.31 -6.57
N THR A 30 5.06 19.82 -7.19
CA THR A 30 5.08 20.03 -8.64
C THR A 30 4.99 18.67 -9.35
N PRO A 31 4.00 18.46 -10.26
CA PRO A 31 3.90 17.21 -10.99
C PRO A 31 5.18 16.86 -11.72
N PHE A 32 5.61 15.60 -11.65
CA PHE A 32 6.79 15.09 -12.35
C PHE A 32 6.51 13.80 -13.12
N LYS A 33 7.42 13.40 -14.01
CA LYS A 33 7.27 12.18 -14.81
C LYS A 33 8.22 11.07 -14.36
N VAL A 34 7.71 9.84 -14.36
CA VAL A 34 8.46 8.60 -14.14
C VAL A 34 8.42 7.78 -15.43
N LEU A 35 9.57 7.30 -15.89
CA LEU A 35 9.69 6.37 -17.01
C LEU A 35 10.16 5.02 -16.50
N ALA A 36 9.33 3.99 -16.68
CA ALA A 36 9.67 2.62 -16.38
C ALA A 36 10.09 1.86 -17.65
N PHE A 37 11.16 1.09 -17.53
CA PHE A 37 11.57 0.11 -18.52
C PHE A 37 11.20 -1.27 -18.03
N TYR A 38 10.76 -2.09 -18.97
CA TYR A 38 10.57 -3.51 -18.74
C TYR A 38 10.71 -4.31 -20.04
N ASN A 39 10.91 -5.62 -20.00
CA ASN A 39 10.84 -6.51 -21.15
C ASN A 39 9.58 -7.38 -21.10
N GLY A 40 9.21 -7.87 -19.92
CA GLY A 40 8.11 -8.81 -19.76
C GLY A 40 8.39 -10.15 -20.44
N THR A 41 9.63 -10.65 -20.34
CA THR A 41 10.08 -11.86 -21.06
C THR A 41 10.62 -12.97 -20.15
N TYR A 42 10.63 -12.77 -18.83
CA TYR A 42 11.03 -13.78 -17.86
C TYR A 42 9.92 -14.85 -17.66
N ASP A 43 9.79 -15.40 -16.46
CA ASP A 43 8.72 -16.34 -16.16
C ASP A 43 7.38 -15.63 -15.93
N ALA A 44 6.33 -16.45 -15.76
CA ALA A 44 4.97 -15.97 -15.62
C ALA A 44 4.78 -15.02 -14.42
N ALA A 45 5.57 -15.15 -13.36
CA ALA A 45 5.45 -14.32 -12.16
C ALA A 45 6.04 -12.93 -12.32
N HIS A 46 7.20 -12.80 -12.98
CA HIS A 46 7.77 -11.48 -13.32
C HIS A 46 6.89 -10.75 -14.31
N ILE A 47 6.41 -11.46 -15.33
CA ILE A 47 5.49 -10.91 -16.33
C ILE A 47 4.20 -10.40 -15.66
N ASP A 48 3.68 -11.15 -14.70
CA ASP A 48 2.48 -10.79 -13.96
C ASP A 48 2.72 -9.58 -13.02
N PHE A 49 3.90 -9.47 -12.41
CA PHE A 49 4.34 -8.27 -11.70
C PHE A 49 4.39 -7.04 -12.63
N ASP A 50 4.98 -7.14 -13.82
CA ASP A 50 5.02 -6.04 -14.79
C ASP A 50 3.62 -5.60 -15.24
N GLN A 51 2.71 -6.56 -15.44
CA GLN A 51 1.30 -6.27 -15.72
C GLN A 51 0.64 -5.52 -14.57
N GLU A 52 0.88 -5.95 -13.34
CA GLU A 52 0.35 -5.32 -12.16
C GLU A 52 0.90 -3.90 -11.97
N ALA A 53 2.21 -3.72 -12.13
CA ALA A 53 2.89 -2.43 -12.03
C ALA A 53 2.32 -1.42 -13.02
N ARG A 54 2.06 -1.85 -14.27
CA ARG A 54 1.43 -1.01 -15.30
C ARG A 54 -0.01 -0.61 -14.99
N SER A 55 -0.72 -1.35 -14.15
CA SER A 55 -2.04 -0.95 -13.64
C SER A 55 -1.91 -0.03 -12.43
N TRP A 56 -1.02 -0.36 -11.49
CA TRP A 56 -0.92 0.27 -10.18
C TRP A 56 -0.24 1.64 -10.23
N PHE A 57 0.92 1.76 -10.89
CA PHE A 57 1.70 3.00 -10.88
C PHE A 57 1.01 4.20 -11.52
N PRO A 58 0.25 4.09 -12.63
CA PRO A 58 -0.52 5.22 -13.14
C PRO A 58 -1.54 5.76 -12.14
N GLN A 59 -2.21 4.86 -11.40
CA GLN A 59 -3.19 5.24 -10.37
C GLN A 59 -2.51 5.94 -9.20
N GLN A 60 -1.37 5.39 -8.74
CA GLN A 60 -0.61 6.01 -7.67
C GLN A 60 0.03 7.33 -8.09
N GLY A 61 0.47 7.44 -9.33
CA GLY A 61 0.98 8.69 -9.88
C GLY A 61 -0.07 9.78 -9.82
N ALA A 62 -1.28 9.51 -10.33
CA ALA A 62 -2.39 10.45 -10.29
C ALA A 62 -2.73 10.89 -8.85
N ALA A 63 -2.65 9.97 -7.88
CA ALA A 63 -2.90 10.25 -6.46
C ALA A 63 -1.76 10.99 -5.75
N ASN A 64 -0.51 10.89 -6.24
CA ASN A 64 0.69 11.34 -5.52
C ASN A 64 1.53 12.37 -6.30
N GLY A 65 0.96 12.99 -7.34
CA GLY A 65 1.58 14.11 -8.04
C GLY A 65 2.68 13.71 -9.02
N PHE A 66 2.54 12.56 -9.69
CA PHE A 66 3.41 12.21 -10.81
C PHE A 66 2.66 11.50 -11.94
N THR A 67 3.15 11.61 -13.17
CA THR A 67 2.69 10.74 -14.25
C THR A 67 3.67 9.59 -14.41
N TRP A 68 3.15 8.40 -14.70
CA TRP A 68 3.95 7.23 -14.93
C TRP A 68 3.68 6.67 -16.32
N GLU A 69 4.73 6.33 -17.04
CA GLU A 69 4.66 5.59 -18.29
C GLU A 69 5.69 4.47 -18.29
N ALA A 70 5.40 3.39 -19.01
CA ALA A 70 6.31 2.27 -19.20
C ALA A 70 6.61 2.02 -20.67
N THR A 71 7.77 1.45 -20.94
CA THR A 71 8.24 1.13 -22.29
C THR A 71 9.05 -0.15 -22.31
N THR A 72 8.86 -0.94 -23.37
CA THR A 72 9.78 -2.03 -23.75
C THR A 72 10.86 -1.58 -24.72
N ASP A 73 10.72 -0.36 -25.27
CA ASP A 73 11.74 0.25 -26.11
C ASP A 73 12.89 0.82 -25.26
N TRP A 74 13.89 -0.04 -25.00
CA TRP A 74 15.12 0.35 -24.31
C TRP A 74 15.94 1.38 -25.06
N SER A 75 15.74 1.61 -26.37
CA SER A 75 16.45 2.68 -27.08
C SER A 75 16.15 4.07 -26.48
N ARG A 76 15.01 4.22 -25.77
CA ARG A 76 14.64 5.41 -24.98
C ARG A 76 15.50 5.62 -23.73
N LEU A 77 16.36 4.67 -23.34
CA LEU A 77 17.36 4.88 -22.28
C LEU A 77 18.56 5.65 -22.85
N ASN A 78 18.30 6.89 -23.27
CA ASN A 78 19.27 7.81 -23.87
C ASN A 78 19.14 9.22 -23.27
N THR A 79 20.19 10.03 -23.36
CA THR A 79 20.26 11.35 -22.73
C THR A 79 19.08 12.28 -23.08
N GLY A 80 18.62 12.26 -24.33
CA GLY A 80 17.50 13.09 -24.79
C GLY A 80 16.18 12.71 -24.12
N SER A 81 15.87 11.40 -24.09
CA SER A 81 14.64 10.91 -23.46
C SER A 81 14.67 11.07 -21.94
N LEU A 82 15.79 10.74 -21.28
CA LEU A 82 15.88 10.76 -19.82
C LEU A 82 15.74 12.16 -19.21
N ALA A 83 16.12 13.22 -19.95
CA ALA A 83 15.97 14.60 -19.50
C ALA A 83 14.49 15.01 -19.22
N ALA A 84 13.52 14.30 -19.81
CA ALA A 84 12.09 14.58 -19.61
C ALA A 84 11.49 13.93 -18.35
N TYR A 85 12.25 13.08 -17.65
CA TYR A 85 11.76 12.31 -16.50
C TYR A 85 12.56 12.63 -15.25
N LYS A 86 11.87 12.68 -14.11
CA LYS A 86 12.53 12.90 -12.81
C LYS A 86 13.00 11.60 -12.17
N VAL A 87 12.35 10.48 -12.48
CA VAL A 87 12.72 9.16 -11.97
C VAL A 87 12.69 8.16 -13.11
N ILE A 88 13.74 7.34 -13.20
CA ILE A 88 13.81 6.19 -14.10
C ILE A 88 13.60 4.94 -13.28
N MET A 89 12.85 3.97 -13.81
CA MET A 89 12.51 2.76 -13.10
C MET A 89 12.80 1.54 -13.96
N PHE A 90 13.39 0.49 -13.40
CA PHE A 90 13.49 -0.82 -14.07
C PHE A 90 12.61 -1.80 -13.30
N LEU A 91 11.49 -2.21 -13.92
CA LEU A 91 10.57 -3.18 -13.33
C LEU A 91 11.18 -4.58 -13.41
N ASP A 92 11.71 -4.91 -14.58
CA ASP A 92 12.57 -6.06 -14.80
C ASP A 92 13.86 -5.62 -15.52
N ASP A 93 14.81 -6.55 -15.61
CA ASP A 93 16.07 -6.44 -16.36
C ASP A 93 17.03 -5.29 -16.00
N ALA A 94 18.30 -5.55 -16.29
CA ALA A 94 19.30 -4.49 -16.39
C ALA A 94 19.35 -3.96 -17.84
N PRO A 95 19.79 -2.71 -18.06
CA PRO A 95 19.91 -2.15 -19.41
C PRO A 95 20.70 -3.05 -20.38
N PRO A 96 20.20 -3.23 -21.62
CA PRO A 96 20.96 -3.87 -22.67
C PRO A 96 22.29 -3.15 -22.92
N SER A 97 23.29 -3.87 -23.44
CA SER A 97 24.67 -3.39 -23.57
C SER A 97 24.80 -2.02 -24.25
N ALA A 98 24.00 -1.77 -25.30
CA ALA A 98 24.01 -0.52 -26.05
C ALA A 98 23.56 0.71 -25.23
N GLN A 99 22.76 0.51 -24.17
CA GLN A 99 22.21 1.59 -23.35
C GLN A 99 22.99 1.82 -22.04
N ARG A 100 23.90 0.90 -21.69
CA ARG A 100 24.66 0.93 -20.42
C ARG A 100 25.39 2.25 -20.21
N ALA A 101 26.09 2.75 -21.23
CA ALA A 101 26.84 3.99 -21.14
C ALA A 101 25.94 5.21 -20.84
N ALA A 102 24.79 5.30 -21.51
CA ALA A 102 23.84 6.40 -21.29
C ALA A 102 23.25 6.37 -19.88
N PHE A 103 22.88 5.18 -19.38
CA PHE A 103 22.39 5.04 -18.00
C PHE A 103 23.46 5.38 -16.97
N GLN A 104 24.68 4.90 -17.17
CA GLN A 104 25.80 5.20 -16.27
C GLN A 104 26.06 6.71 -16.19
N GLN A 105 26.12 7.39 -17.34
CA GLN A 105 26.28 8.83 -17.39
C GLN A 105 25.10 9.56 -16.72
N TYR A 106 23.87 9.10 -16.93
CA TYR A 106 22.68 9.66 -16.27
C TYR A 106 22.79 9.59 -14.74
N MET A 107 23.15 8.44 -14.17
CA MET A 107 23.29 8.28 -12.72
C MET A 107 24.46 9.09 -12.16
N GLN A 108 25.60 9.14 -12.86
CA GLN A 108 26.76 9.95 -12.47
C GLN A 108 26.47 11.47 -12.48
N ASN A 109 25.50 11.91 -13.28
CA ASN A 109 25.06 13.31 -13.35
C ASN A 109 23.89 13.61 -12.41
N GLY A 110 23.66 12.79 -11.38
CA GLY A 110 22.63 13.01 -10.36
C GLY A 110 21.21 12.61 -10.79
N GLY A 111 21.09 11.79 -11.84
CA GLY A 111 19.86 11.12 -12.20
C GLY A 111 19.32 10.27 -11.04
N ALA A 112 18.00 10.08 -11.02
CA ALA A 112 17.32 9.28 -10.02
C ALA A 112 16.77 7.97 -10.58
N TRP A 113 16.92 6.89 -9.82
CA TRP A 113 16.56 5.54 -10.25
C TRP A 113 15.90 4.68 -9.16
N MET A 114 14.94 3.85 -9.55
CA MET A 114 14.38 2.78 -8.71
C MET A 114 14.38 1.45 -9.47
N GLY A 115 15.01 0.42 -8.92
CA GLY A 115 15.01 -0.91 -9.53
C GLY A 115 14.33 -1.96 -8.68
N PHE A 116 13.76 -2.95 -9.36
CA PHE A 116 13.09 -4.08 -8.75
C PHE A 116 13.78 -5.39 -9.15
N HIS A 117 13.93 -6.27 -8.17
CA HIS A 117 14.17 -7.70 -8.33
C HIS A 117 15.24 -8.06 -9.39
N VAL A 118 14.84 -8.63 -10.54
CA VAL A 118 15.75 -9.10 -11.59
C VAL A 118 16.60 -7.98 -12.20
N SER A 119 16.25 -6.70 -12.01
CA SER A 119 17.10 -5.58 -12.45
C SER A 119 18.49 -5.52 -11.79
N ALA A 120 18.70 -6.24 -10.69
CA ALA A 120 20.00 -6.43 -10.07
C ALA A 120 20.63 -7.82 -10.31
N PHE A 121 19.94 -8.71 -11.01
CA PHE A 121 20.41 -10.08 -11.22
C PHE A 121 21.62 -10.12 -12.17
N THR A 122 22.66 -10.84 -11.78
CA THR A 122 23.76 -11.27 -12.65
C THR A 122 24.50 -12.43 -12.03
N THR A 123 25.04 -13.33 -12.85
CA THR A 123 26.03 -14.33 -12.42
C THR A 123 27.47 -13.90 -12.76
N ASP A 124 27.62 -12.86 -13.58
CA ASP A 124 28.89 -12.26 -13.96
C ASP A 124 28.86 -10.75 -13.68
N PRO A 125 29.19 -10.33 -12.44
CA PRO A 125 29.26 -8.91 -12.11
C PRO A 125 30.40 -8.20 -12.84
N GLY A 126 31.38 -8.91 -13.40
CA GLY A 126 32.45 -8.34 -14.22
C GLY A 126 31.97 -7.79 -15.55
N SER A 127 30.93 -8.40 -16.13
CA SER A 127 30.30 -7.98 -17.40
C SER A 127 29.87 -6.50 -17.44
N TRP A 128 29.57 -5.92 -16.27
CA TRP A 128 29.41 -4.48 -16.09
C TRP A 128 29.69 -4.10 -14.63
N SER A 129 30.97 -4.17 -14.25
CA SER A 129 31.41 -3.98 -12.86
C SER A 129 30.92 -2.69 -12.20
N TRP A 130 30.82 -1.59 -12.95
CA TRP A 130 30.24 -0.35 -12.41
C TRP A 130 28.80 -0.57 -11.91
N TYR A 131 27.93 -1.23 -12.68
CA TYR A 131 26.53 -1.41 -12.29
C TYR A 131 26.39 -2.35 -11.08
N TYR A 132 27.00 -3.54 -11.14
CA TYR A 132 26.79 -4.57 -10.11
C TYR A 132 27.64 -4.38 -8.86
N ASN A 133 28.91 -3.99 -9.01
CA ASN A 133 29.82 -3.85 -7.86
C ASN A 133 29.86 -2.43 -7.29
N THR A 134 29.70 -1.40 -8.12
CA THR A 134 29.84 0.00 -7.66
C THR A 134 28.49 0.67 -7.38
N PHE A 135 27.54 0.59 -8.33
CA PHE A 135 26.25 1.28 -8.27
C PHE A 135 25.26 0.55 -7.36
N LEU A 136 24.97 -0.74 -7.63
CA LEU A 136 24.14 -1.57 -6.77
C LEU A 136 24.87 -2.02 -5.50
N GLY A 137 26.15 -2.35 -5.64
CA GLY A 137 26.98 -2.90 -4.55
C GLY A 137 26.79 -4.39 -4.30
N SER A 138 25.78 -5.02 -4.91
CA SER A 138 25.37 -6.41 -4.67
C SER A 138 26.38 -7.45 -5.16
N GLY A 139 27.13 -7.16 -6.23
CA GLY A 139 27.95 -8.18 -6.87
C GLY A 139 27.10 -9.20 -7.63
N ALA A 140 27.43 -10.49 -7.51
CA ALA A 140 26.70 -11.56 -8.16
C ALA A 140 25.46 -11.98 -7.35
N PHE A 141 24.45 -12.50 -8.05
CA PHE A 141 23.44 -13.37 -7.46
C PHE A 141 24.12 -14.55 -6.75
N ARG A 142 23.68 -14.86 -5.53
CA ARG A 142 24.23 -15.95 -4.72
C ARG A 142 23.24 -17.10 -4.58
N THR A 143 22.06 -16.83 -4.05
CA THR A 143 20.96 -17.81 -3.92
C THR A 143 19.62 -17.08 -3.92
N ASN A 144 18.54 -17.82 -4.18
CA ASN A 144 17.16 -17.39 -4.05
C ASN A 144 16.39 -18.28 -3.05
N THR A 145 15.18 -17.83 -2.68
CA THR A 145 14.16 -18.69 -2.08
C THR A 145 13.15 -19.15 -3.13
N TRP A 146 12.63 -20.37 -3.05
CA TRP A 146 11.57 -20.86 -3.94
C TRP A 146 10.36 -21.38 -3.17
N GLY A 147 9.20 -21.39 -3.86
CA GLY A 147 7.90 -21.32 -3.21
C GLY A 147 7.74 -19.94 -2.55
N PRO A 148 7.47 -18.88 -3.35
CA PRO A 148 7.40 -17.50 -2.88
C PRO A 148 6.61 -17.34 -1.59
N THR A 149 7.19 -16.66 -0.60
CA THR A 149 6.54 -16.40 0.69
C THR A 149 6.56 -14.93 1.04
N ARG A 150 5.65 -14.53 1.94
CA ARG A 150 5.81 -13.27 2.66
C ARG A 150 6.98 -13.39 3.63
N ILE A 151 7.63 -12.26 3.87
CA ILE A 151 8.51 -12.05 5.01
C ILE A 151 7.94 -10.93 5.87
N THR A 152 8.54 -10.73 7.03
CA THR A 152 8.45 -9.45 7.74
C THR A 152 9.69 -8.63 7.40
N TYR A 153 9.50 -7.42 6.87
CA TYR A 153 10.56 -6.42 6.81
C TYR A 153 10.96 -6.02 8.23
N ARG A 154 12.27 -5.99 8.51
CA ARG A 154 12.84 -5.23 9.63
C ARG A 154 13.42 -3.93 9.08
N VAL A 155 12.92 -2.79 9.56
CA VAL A 155 13.43 -1.48 9.16
C VAL A 155 14.76 -1.23 9.88
N GLU A 156 15.82 -1.02 9.09
CA GLU A 156 17.19 -0.82 9.55
C GLU A 156 17.52 0.68 9.68
N ASP A 157 17.06 1.48 8.71
CA ASP A 157 17.21 2.94 8.74
C ASP A 157 15.86 3.65 8.69
N ARG A 158 15.38 4.08 9.86
CA ARG A 158 14.13 4.85 10.00
C ARG A 158 14.28 6.33 9.66
N SER A 159 15.51 6.82 9.52
CA SER A 159 15.78 8.23 9.22
C SER A 159 15.61 8.53 7.74
N HIS A 160 15.77 7.52 6.88
CA HIS A 160 15.61 7.69 5.45
C HIS A 160 14.18 8.12 5.08
N PRO A 161 14.01 9.18 4.26
CA PRO A 161 12.75 9.65 3.69
C PRO A 161 11.74 8.58 3.25
N SER A 162 12.21 7.52 2.57
CA SER A 162 11.35 6.43 2.09
C SER A 162 10.83 5.52 3.19
N MET A 163 11.37 5.61 4.41
CA MET A 163 10.96 4.83 5.58
C MET A 163 10.10 5.64 6.56
N ALA A 164 9.78 6.90 6.23
CA ALA A 164 9.14 7.83 7.13
C ALA A 164 7.76 7.36 7.61
N GLY A 165 7.66 7.08 8.91
CA GLY A 165 6.42 6.66 9.56
C GLY A 165 6.01 5.21 9.30
N LEU A 166 6.90 4.38 8.74
CA LEU A 166 6.74 2.93 8.75
C LEU A 166 7.03 2.37 10.16
N PRO A 167 6.34 1.29 10.58
CA PRO A 167 6.63 0.60 11.84
C PRO A 167 8.03 -0.05 11.79
N ALA A 168 8.56 -0.44 12.96
CA ALA A 168 9.89 -1.08 13.02
C ALA A 168 9.94 -2.39 12.24
N THR A 169 8.80 -3.08 12.16
CA THR A 169 8.60 -4.24 11.30
C THR A 169 7.24 -4.17 10.60
N PHE A 170 7.13 -4.66 9.37
CA PHE A 170 5.86 -4.78 8.64
C PHE A 170 5.91 -5.93 7.62
N PRO A 171 4.77 -6.55 7.27
CA PRO A 171 4.75 -7.66 6.33
C PRO A 171 5.08 -7.18 4.91
N SER A 172 5.80 -8.00 4.15
CA SER A 172 5.91 -7.84 2.70
C SER A 172 4.68 -8.39 1.97
N ALA A 173 4.61 -8.11 0.68
CA ALA A 173 3.89 -8.98 -0.24
C ALA A 173 4.63 -10.32 -0.41
N VAL A 174 3.95 -11.34 -0.93
CA VAL A 174 4.61 -12.57 -1.39
C VAL A 174 5.61 -12.23 -2.49
N SER A 175 6.84 -12.73 -2.38
CA SER A 175 7.85 -12.65 -3.43
C SER A 175 8.81 -13.83 -3.37
N GLU A 176 9.47 -14.08 -4.50
CA GLU A 176 10.79 -14.71 -4.50
C GLU A 176 11.83 -13.73 -3.93
N TRP A 177 12.79 -14.20 -3.13
CA TRP A 177 13.81 -13.36 -2.49
C TRP A 177 15.22 -13.73 -2.92
N TYR A 178 16.05 -12.75 -3.24
CA TYR A 178 17.44 -12.93 -3.69
C TYR A 178 18.46 -12.53 -2.62
N SER A 179 19.55 -13.30 -2.55
CA SER A 179 20.75 -12.97 -1.81
C SER A 179 21.93 -12.73 -2.76
N TRP A 180 22.92 -11.99 -2.27
CA TRP A 180 24.01 -11.45 -3.08
C TRP A 180 25.37 -11.93 -2.57
N SER A 181 26.37 -11.94 -3.46
CA SER A 181 27.73 -12.36 -3.12
C SER A 181 28.43 -11.37 -2.20
N ASN A 182 28.19 -10.07 -2.40
CA ASN A 182 28.79 -9.03 -1.59
C ASN A 182 27.97 -8.81 -0.32
N ASP A 183 28.65 -8.71 0.81
CA ASP A 183 28.05 -8.29 2.07
C ASP A 183 27.84 -6.77 2.07
N LEU A 184 26.61 -6.32 1.77
CA LEU A 184 26.27 -4.91 1.69
C LEU A 184 26.59 -4.13 2.99
N ARG A 185 26.63 -4.80 4.13
CA ARG A 185 26.99 -4.17 5.42
C ARG A 185 28.44 -3.69 5.47
N GLN A 186 29.30 -4.26 4.62
CA GLN A 186 30.71 -3.89 4.54
C GLN A 186 30.95 -2.75 3.55
N ASN A 187 29.94 -2.35 2.76
CA ASN A 187 30.07 -1.28 1.79
C ASN A 187 29.67 0.06 2.44
N PRO A 188 30.62 0.98 2.70
CA PRO A 188 30.33 2.25 3.37
C PRO A 188 29.45 3.21 2.54
N ALA A 189 29.27 2.93 1.25
CA ALA A 189 28.38 3.69 0.40
C ALA A 189 26.92 3.21 0.49
N ILE A 190 26.65 2.04 1.08
CA ILE A 190 25.30 1.45 1.11
C ILE A 190 24.63 1.75 2.45
N ASP A 191 23.41 2.27 2.37
CA ASP A 191 22.45 2.26 3.47
C ASP A 191 21.45 1.14 3.24
N ILE A 192 21.48 0.15 4.13
CA ILE A 192 20.44 -0.88 4.16
C ILE A 192 19.23 -0.25 4.83
N LEU A 193 18.12 -0.16 4.10
CA LEU A 193 16.89 0.45 4.60
C LEU A 193 16.02 -0.59 5.30
N ALA A 194 15.95 -1.81 4.77
CA ALA A 194 15.29 -2.93 5.42
C ALA A 194 15.96 -4.27 5.08
N SER A 195 15.85 -5.20 6.04
CA SER A 195 16.27 -6.59 5.92
C SER A 195 15.09 -7.54 6.16
N VAL A 196 15.30 -8.84 5.92
CA VAL A 196 14.42 -9.90 6.44
C VAL A 196 14.50 -9.91 7.97
N ASP A 197 13.36 -9.86 8.65
CA ASP A 197 13.28 -10.05 10.10
C ASP A 197 13.48 -11.52 10.47
N ALA A 198 14.15 -11.77 11.61
CA ALA A 198 14.49 -13.12 12.06
C ALA A 198 13.26 -14.00 12.33
N GLY A 199 12.11 -13.41 12.67
CA GLY A 199 10.84 -14.14 12.83
C GLY A 199 10.24 -14.66 11.52
N SER A 200 10.82 -14.30 10.36
CA SER A 200 10.34 -14.76 9.05
C SER A 200 10.87 -16.13 8.65
N PHE A 201 11.90 -16.66 9.33
CA PHE A 201 12.51 -17.92 8.93
C PHE A 201 11.66 -19.13 9.39
N PRO A 202 11.56 -20.19 8.55
CA PRO A 202 12.15 -20.31 7.21
C PRO A 202 11.44 -19.44 6.16
N VAL A 203 12.22 -18.91 5.22
CA VAL A 203 11.72 -18.14 4.06
C VAL A 203 11.82 -19.02 2.82
N GLY A 204 10.74 -19.13 2.06
CA GLY A 204 10.56 -20.15 1.01
C GLY A 204 9.88 -21.41 1.55
N THR A 205 9.28 -22.19 0.65
CA THR A 205 8.67 -23.49 0.97
C THR A 205 9.36 -24.66 0.27
N ASP A 206 10.23 -24.41 -0.72
CA ASP A 206 11.07 -25.45 -1.31
C ASP A 206 12.26 -25.73 -0.39
N PRO A 207 12.44 -26.96 0.14
CA PRO A 207 13.52 -27.26 1.08
C PRO A 207 14.92 -27.05 0.52
N ASN A 208 15.11 -27.11 -0.81
CA ASN A 208 16.40 -26.89 -1.48
C ASN A 208 16.68 -25.41 -1.77
N GLN A 209 15.65 -24.58 -1.71
CA GLN A 209 15.70 -23.13 -1.95
C GLN A 209 14.94 -22.42 -0.83
N SER A 210 15.28 -22.70 0.42
CA SER A 210 14.77 -21.99 1.58
C SER A 210 15.90 -21.42 2.40
N TRP A 211 15.68 -20.27 3.01
CA TRP A 211 16.60 -19.71 3.98
C TRP A 211 16.08 -20.03 5.38
N TYR A 212 16.94 -20.55 6.25
CA TYR A 212 16.56 -20.94 7.62
C TYR A 212 17.10 -19.99 8.69
N SER A 213 18.07 -19.16 8.33
CA SER A 213 18.63 -18.11 9.18
C SER A 213 19.51 -17.20 8.32
N GLY A 214 19.89 -16.04 8.84
CA GLY A 214 20.87 -15.17 8.21
C GLY A 214 20.46 -13.70 8.25
N TYR A 215 21.25 -12.88 7.56
CA TYR A 215 20.98 -11.46 7.39
C TYR A 215 20.85 -11.18 5.89
N TYR A 216 19.66 -10.77 5.46
CA TYR A 216 19.34 -10.56 4.04
C TYR A 216 18.84 -9.13 3.84
N PRO A 217 19.68 -8.21 3.32
CA PRO A 217 19.23 -6.87 2.94
C PRO A 217 18.37 -6.97 1.69
N ILE A 218 17.22 -6.31 1.72
CA ILE A 218 16.20 -6.45 0.67
C ILE A 218 15.68 -5.10 0.16
N LEU A 219 15.88 -4.02 0.91
CA LEU A 219 15.68 -2.65 0.46
C LEU A 219 16.96 -1.87 0.81
N TRP A 220 17.57 -1.19 -0.16
CA TRP A 220 18.76 -0.37 0.11
C TRP A 220 18.90 0.81 -0.85
N THR A 221 19.77 1.74 -0.48
CA THR A 221 20.24 2.85 -1.31
C THR A 221 21.76 2.91 -1.31
N ASN A 222 22.34 3.46 -2.36
CA ASN A 222 23.76 3.79 -2.43
C ASN A 222 23.92 5.31 -2.36
N ARG A 223 24.52 5.82 -1.28
CA ARG A 223 24.69 7.25 -0.97
C ARG A 223 25.35 8.05 -2.08
N ASN A 224 26.13 7.41 -2.94
CA ASN A 224 26.78 8.07 -4.07
C ASN A 224 25.81 8.40 -5.22
N TYR A 225 24.59 7.87 -5.20
CA TYR A 225 23.60 8.01 -6.26
C TYR A 225 22.20 8.25 -5.68
N LYS A 226 21.32 8.93 -6.43
CA LYS A 226 19.89 8.97 -6.07
C LYS A 226 19.23 7.69 -6.52
N MET A 227 19.37 6.63 -5.73
CA MET A 227 18.88 5.32 -6.12
C MET A 227 18.16 4.60 -5.00
N LEU A 228 17.20 3.77 -5.35
CA LEU A 228 16.59 2.79 -4.46
C LEU A 228 16.57 1.45 -5.18
N TYR A 229 16.93 0.38 -4.48
CA TYR A 229 16.70 -0.98 -4.96
C TYR A 229 15.70 -1.68 -4.05
N ALA A 230 14.79 -2.41 -4.67
CA ALA A 230 13.82 -3.28 -4.00
C ALA A 230 13.98 -4.73 -4.46
N ASN A 231 14.14 -5.66 -3.52
CA ASN A 231 14.35 -7.06 -3.85
C ASN A 231 13.08 -7.77 -4.32
N PHE A 232 11.90 -7.27 -4.00
CA PHE A 232 10.63 -7.87 -4.45
C PHE A 232 10.31 -7.47 -5.89
N GLY A 233 9.50 -8.29 -6.56
CA GLY A 233 9.05 -8.07 -7.94
C GLY A 233 8.66 -9.37 -8.65
N HIS A 234 8.13 -10.34 -7.91
CA HIS A 234 7.78 -11.67 -8.40
C HIS A 234 6.50 -12.12 -7.69
N ASN A 235 5.38 -12.19 -8.40
CA ASN A 235 4.12 -12.62 -7.80
C ASN A 235 4.13 -14.13 -7.48
N GLY A 236 3.27 -14.54 -6.54
CA GLY A 236 2.92 -15.94 -6.39
C GLY A 236 2.16 -16.39 -7.63
N MET A 237 2.54 -17.54 -8.18
CA MET A 237 1.94 -18.11 -9.38
C MET A 237 1.61 -19.57 -9.17
N ASN A 238 0.45 -19.99 -9.70
CA ASN A 238 0.26 -21.36 -10.12
C ASN A 238 0.86 -21.52 -11.52
N TYR A 239 2.02 -22.18 -11.60
CA TYR A 239 2.75 -22.36 -12.87
C TYR A 239 2.12 -23.39 -13.81
N ASP A 240 1.25 -24.28 -13.32
CA ASP A 240 0.55 -25.23 -14.20
C ASP A 240 -0.51 -24.51 -15.06
N THR A 241 -1.11 -23.45 -14.51
CA THR A 241 -2.19 -22.68 -15.15
C THR A 241 -1.79 -21.25 -15.49
N ASN A 242 -0.56 -20.83 -15.20
CA ASN A 242 -0.09 -19.45 -15.27
C ASN A 242 -1.08 -18.45 -14.64
N THR A 243 -1.61 -18.79 -13.47
CA THR A 243 -2.60 -17.96 -12.76
C THR A 243 -1.98 -17.34 -11.52
N ARG A 244 -2.16 -16.03 -11.36
CA ARG A 244 -1.75 -15.26 -10.18
C ARG A 244 -2.36 -15.82 -8.90
N THR A 245 -1.56 -15.95 -7.85
CA THR A 245 -1.99 -16.34 -6.49
C THR A 245 -1.66 -15.29 -5.42
N SER A 246 -0.87 -14.27 -5.74
CA SER A 246 -0.63 -13.12 -4.87
C SER A 246 -0.45 -11.82 -5.67
N SER A 247 -0.40 -10.69 -4.98
CA SER A 247 -0.15 -9.38 -5.58
C SER A 247 1.10 -8.76 -4.97
N THR A 248 1.99 -8.18 -5.78
CA THR A 248 3.17 -7.44 -5.28
C THR A 248 2.73 -6.20 -4.50
N PHE A 249 1.56 -5.64 -4.83
CA PHE A 249 1.03 -4.44 -4.18
C PHE A 249 0.00 -4.74 -3.08
N GLU A 250 -0.03 -5.97 -2.54
CA GLU A 250 -0.93 -6.32 -1.43
C GLU A 250 -0.47 -5.77 -0.06
N SER A 251 0.81 -5.40 0.09
CA SER A 251 1.35 -4.87 1.35
C SER A 251 1.30 -3.35 1.40
N ALA A 252 0.47 -2.81 2.30
CA ALA A 252 0.35 -1.36 2.50
C ALA A 252 1.66 -0.69 2.94
N GLY A 253 2.46 -1.35 3.79
CA GLY A 253 3.75 -0.82 4.24
C GLY A 253 4.77 -0.74 3.09
N GLN A 254 4.82 -1.79 2.26
CA GLN A 254 5.66 -1.82 1.07
C GLN A 254 5.22 -0.77 0.05
N ASN A 255 3.92 -0.66 -0.22
CA ASN A 255 3.37 0.35 -1.12
C ASN A 255 3.71 1.77 -0.66
N ARG A 256 3.61 2.03 0.65
CA ARG A 256 4.00 3.32 1.22
C ARG A 256 5.48 3.60 1.01
N TRP A 257 6.35 2.61 1.23
CA TRP A 257 7.79 2.74 0.95
C TRP A 257 8.06 3.08 -0.53
N ILE A 258 7.38 2.40 -1.48
CA ILE A 258 7.52 2.66 -2.92
C ILE A 258 7.18 4.12 -3.23
N ILE A 259 6.03 4.62 -2.78
CA ILE A 259 5.58 5.98 -3.08
C ILE A 259 6.46 7.04 -2.41
N GLN A 260 6.82 6.85 -1.14
CA GLN A 260 7.74 7.76 -0.45
C GLN A 260 9.13 7.75 -1.10
N GLY A 261 9.58 6.59 -1.58
CA GLY A 261 10.80 6.43 -2.34
C GLY A 261 10.79 7.20 -3.66
N ILE A 262 9.71 7.10 -4.44
CA ILE A 262 9.54 7.85 -5.70
C ILE A 262 9.55 9.37 -5.44
N GLN A 263 8.87 9.83 -4.39
CA GLN A 263 8.86 11.24 -4.00
C GLN A 263 10.26 11.73 -3.59
N TRP A 264 10.98 10.95 -2.79
CA TRP A 264 12.35 11.25 -2.40
C TRP A 264 13.29 11.31 -3.62
N LEU A 265 13.21 10.32 -4.52
CA LEU A 265 13.98 10.28 -5.76
C LEU A 265 13.73 11.50 -6.64
N ALA A 266 12.48 11.95 -6.72
CA ALA A 266 12.10 13.16 -7.45
C ALA A 266 12.54 14.47 -6.76
N GLY A 267 13.11 14.41 -5.55
CA GLY A 267 13.54 15.56 -4.77
C GLY A 267 12.40 16.31 -4.08
N GLN A 268 11.23 15.68 -3.92
CA GLN A 268 10.13 16.25 -3.15
C GLN A 268 10.42 16.08 -1.64
N SER A 269 10.04 17.06 -0.82
CA SER A 269 10.13 16.92 0.63
C SER A 269 9.20 15.81 1.10
N THR A 270 9.76 14.71 1.62
CA THR A 270 9.01 13.59 2.19
C THR A 270 8.59 13.84 3.64
N THR A 271 8.67 15.08 4.13
CA THR A 271 8.28 15.41 5.50
C THR A 271 6.78 15.13 5.65
N PRO A 272 6.37 14.16 6.49
CA PRO A 272 4.99 14.10 6.91
C PRO A 272 4.69 15.42 7.63
N PRO A 273 3.49 16.01 7.52
CA PRO A 273 3.16 17.16 8.35
C PRO A 273 3.35 16.73 9.81
N THR A 274 4.29 17.38 10.50
CA THR A 274 4.60 17.13 11.91
C THR A 274 3.33 17.30 12.73
N SER A 275 2.92 16.26 13.45
CA SER A 275 1.87 16.35 14.46
C SER A 275 2.32 17.31 15.57
N ASN A 276 1.71 18.50 15.60
CA ASN A 276 1.85 19.44 16.70
C ASN A 276 1.11 18.89 17.94
N PRO A 277 1.76 18.69 19.10
CA PRO A 277 1.08 18.22 20.30
C PRO A 277 0.34 19.41 20.94
N GLY A 278 -0.97 19.51 20.70
CA GLY A 278 -1.82 20.43 21.45
C GLY A 278 -2.89 21.15 20.62
N SER A 279 -3.93 20.44 20.21
CA SER A 279 -5.29 20.98 20.16
C SER A 279 -6.31 19.88 19.87
N PRO A 280 -7.51 19.94 20.48
CA PRO A 280 -8.55 18.96 20.27
C PRO A 280 -9.16 19.12 18.87
N THR A 281 -9.47 17.99 18.24
CA THR A 281 -10.04 17.81 16.91
C THR A 281 -11.47 18.36 16.80
N PRO A 282 -11.95 18.62 15.57
CA PRO A 282 -12.72 17.59 14.86
C PRO A 282 -12.11 17.16 13.53
N SER A 283 -12.34 15.88 13.21
CA SER A 283 -11.77 15.09 12.13
C SER A 283 -12.79 14.84 11.01
N THR A 284 -12.38 15.07 9.75
CA THR A 284 -12.92 14.53 8.48
C THR A 284 -11.85 14.81 7.40
N THR A 285 -11.20 13.93 6.63
CA THR A 285 -11.24 12.48 6.35
C THR A 285 -9.88 12.12 5.68
N PRO A 286 -9.35 10.87 5.74
CA PRO A 286 -7.95 10.53 5.42
C PRO A 286 -7.70 9.97 4.00
N SER A 287 -6.46 10.13 3.50
CA SER A 287 -5.93 9.48 2.29
C SER A 287 -5.58 8.00 2.53
N GLY A 288 -6.23 7.09 1.79
CA GLY A 288 -5.70 5.83 1.24
C GLY A 288 -4.91 4.82 2.12
N GLY A 289 -4.98 4.89 3.45
CA GLY A 289 -4.44 3.87 4.37
C GLY A 289 -5.50 2.83 4.75
N SER A 290 -5.17 1.83 5.57
CA SER A 290 -6.21 0.98 6.17
C SER A 290 -7.24 1.85 6.92
N PRO A 291 -8.53 1.46 6.93
CA PRO A 291 -9.57 2.22 7.62
C PRO A 291 -9.15 2.52 9.06
N ALA A 292 -9.30 3.77 9.51
CA ALA A 292 -8.79 4.18 10.81
C ALA A 292 -9.49 3.36 11.91
N PRO A 293 -8.74 2.60 12.74
CA PRO A 293 -9.35 1.76 13.77
C PRO A 293 -10.21 2.59 14.72
N GLY A 294 -11.40 2.09 15.05
CA GLY A 294 -12.39 2.75 15.91
C GLY A 294 -13.23 3.82 15.21
N THR A 295 -12.98 4.14 13.94
CA THR A 295 -13.74 5.16 13.18
C THR A 295 -14.95 4.53 12.49
N TYR A 296 -16.07 5.25 12.50
CA TYR A 296 -17.29 4.91 11.75
C TYR A 296 -17.22 5.49 10.33
N TYR A 297 -17.60 4.68 9.34
CA TYR A 297 -17.68 5.07 7.93
C TYR A 297 -19.00 4.62 7.34
N GLN A 298 -19.46 5.33 6.30
CA GLN A 298 -20.40 4.77 5.33
C GLN A 298 -19.61 3.97 4.28
N LEU A 299 -20.11 2.79 3.92
CA LEU A 299 -19.55 2.01 2.81
C LEU A 299 -20.44 2.21 1.59
N VAL A 300 -20.00 3.00 0.62
CA VAL A 300 -20.77 3.35 -0.58
C VAL A 300 -20.29 2.54 -1.77
N ASN A 301 -21.12 1.66 -2.31
CA ASN A 301 -20.75 0.83 -3.45
C ASN A 301 -20.46 1.67 -4.70
N ARG A 302 -19.37 1.37 -5.41
CA ARG A 302 -18.89 2.11 -6.58
C ARG A 302 -19.81 2.00 -7.78
N ALA A 303 -20.44 0.85 -8.00
CA ALA A 303 -21.32 0.62 -9.14
C ALA A 303 -22.71 1.26 -8.94
N SER A 304 -23.29 1.15 -7.75
CA SER A 304 -24.66 1.60 -7.48
C SER A 304 -24.76 2.97 -6.79
N GLY A 305 -23.71 3.44 -6.14
CA GLY A 305 -23.74 4.62 -5.28
C GLY A 305 -24.57 4.43 -4.00
N LYS A 306 -24.95 3.19 -3.67
CA LYS A 306 -25.76 2.86 -2.49
C LYS A 306 -24.90 2.42 -1.31
N CYS A 307 -25.43 2.62 -0.11
CA CYS A 307 -24.75 2.32 1.13
C CYS A 307 -24.98 0.86 1.54
N VAL A 308 -23.95 0.22 2.11
CA VAL A 308 -24.12 -0.98 2.93
C VAL A 308 -25.05 -0.63 4.09
N ASP A 309 -26.08 -1.46 4.31
CA ASP A 309 -27.23 -1.12 5.15
C ASP A 309 -27.69 -2.35 5.95
N ALA A 310 -27.86 -2.20 7.26
CA ALA A 310 -28.55 -3.17 8.09
C ALA A 310 -30.06 -3.06 7.82
N ARG A 311 -30.65 -4.09 7.17
CA ARG A 311 -32.02 -4.04 6.69
C ARG A 311 -32.99 -3.62 7.79
N ALA A 312 -33.81 -2.61 7.47
CA ALA A 312 -34.81 -2.02 8.37
C ALA A 312 -34.23 -1.52 9.70
N ALA A 313 -32.95 -1.11 9.73
CA ALA A 313 -32.20 -0.75 10.93
C ALA A 313 -32.22 -1.85 12.03
N GLY A 314 -32.31 -3.12 11.62
CA GLY A 314 -32.33 -4.25 12.53
C GLY A 314 -31.01 -4.38 13.32
N THR A 315 -31.13 -4.80 14.58
CA THR A 315 -30.01 -4.97 15.52
C THR A 315 -29.96 -6.38 16.13
N ALA A 316 -30.73 -7.31 15.57
CA ALA A 316 -30.80 -8.70 15.99
C ALA A 316 -29.85 -9.55 15.14
N ASN A 317 -29.35 -10.65 15.71
CA ASN A 317 -28.57 -11.63 14.95
C ASN A 317 -29.41 -12.15 13.78
N GLY A 318 -28.80 -12.23 12.60
CA GLY A 318 -29.50 -12.58 11.37
C GLY A 318 -30.11 -11.40 10.61
N THR A 319 -29.91 -10.16 11.06
CA THR A 319 -30.31 -8.99 10.28
C THR A 319 -29.53 -8.99 8.95
N ALA A 320 -30.25 -9.03 7.82
CA ALA A 320 -29.62 -9.03 6.50
C ALA A 320 -28.84 -7.73 6.26
N ILE A 321 -27.63 -7.87 5.72
CA ILE A 321 -26.86 -6.74 5.19
C ILE A 321 -27.24 -6.57 3.72
N GLN A 322 -27.80 -5.43 3.37
CA GLN A 322 -28.25 -5.09 2.03
C GLN A 322 -27.51 -3.86 1.49
N GLN A 323 -27.67 -3.56 0.22
CA GLN A 323 -27.49 -2.19 -0.24
C GLN A 323 -28.80 -1.41 -0.15
N TYR A 324 -28.72 -0.13 0.22
CA TYR A 324 -29.86 0.76 0.25
C TYR A 324 -29.44 2.20 -0.06
N THR A 325 -30.36 3.01 -0.58
CA THR A 325 -30.17 4.44 -0.78
C THR A 325 -29.61 5.07 0.51
N CYS A 326 -28.48 5.78 0.38
CA CYS A 326 -27.83 6.40 1.53
C CYS A 326 -28.77 7.40 2.20
N ASN A 327 -29.09 7.16 3.47
CA ASN A 327 -30.08 7.88 4.27
C ASN A 327 -29.53 8.41 5.61
N GLY A 328 -28.24 8.17 5.89
CA GLY A 328 -27.54 8.73 7.05
C GLY A 328 -27.92 8.13 8.40
N THR A 329 -28.72 7.05 8.44
CA THR A 329 -29.08 6.38 9.70
C THR A 329 -27.93 5.54 10.25
N ASN A 330 -28.01 5.17 11.53
CA ASN A 330 -27.03 4.25 12.16
C ASN A 330 -26.98 2.86 11.48
N ALA A 331 -27.99 2.50 10.68
CA ALA A 331 -28.01 1.27 9.90
C ALA A 331 -26.91 1.24 8.83
N GLN A 332 -26.39 2.39 8.41
CA GLN A 332 -25.45 2.54 7.29
C GLN A 332 -24.03 2.95 7.70
N HIS A 333 -23.77 3.00 9.01
CA HIS A 333 -22.48 3.39 9.54
C HIS A 333 -21.81 2.20 10.22
N TYR A 334 -20.55 1.97 9.86
CA TYR A 334 -19.79 0.82 10.32
C TYR A 334 -18.45 1.22 10.90
N ARG A 335 -18.15 0.70 12.10
CA ARG A 335 -16.88 0.88 12.80
C ARG A 335 -15.92 -0.23 12.44
N PHE A 336 -14.74 0.15 12.00
CA PHE A 336 -13.65 -0.78 11.72
C PHE A 336 -12.83 -0.98 12.99
N GLN A 337 -12.71 -2.20 13.50
CA GLN A 337 -11.78 -2.51 14.59
C GLN A 337 -10.79 -3.57 14.13
N THR A 338 -9.51 -3.34 14.36
CA THR A 338 -8.45 -4.30 14.03
C THR A 338 -8.62 -5.58 14.83
N THR A 339 -8.48 -6.73 14.18
CA THR A 339 -8.29 -8.02 14.85
C THR A 339 -6.80 -8.32 14.92
N ASP A 340 -6.25 -8.97 13.89
CA ASP A 340 -4.83 -9.27 13.70
C ASP A 340 -4.50 -9.35 12.21
N ALA A 341 -3.20 -9.38 11.86
CA ALA A 341 -2.71 -9.67 10.51
C ALA A 341 -3.37 -8.87 9.36
N GLY A 342 -3.77 -7.61 9.61
CA GLY A 342 -4.40 -6.75 8.62
C GLY A 342 -5.92 -6.95 8.44
N TYR A 343 -6.54 -7.80 9.25
CA TYR A 343 -7.98 -8.04 9.28
C TYR A 343 -8.69 -7.14 10.29
N TYR A 344 -9.98 -6.93 10.01
CA TYR A 344 -10.88 -6.09 10.79
C TYR A 344 -12.19 -6.82 11.04
N ARG A 345 -12.78 -6.54 12.21
CA ARG A 345 -14.23 -6.66 12.38
C ARG A 345 -14.87 -5.33 11.94
N ILE A 346 -16.00 -5.42 11.24
CA ILE A 346 -16.73 -4.28 10.69
C ILE A 346 -18.08 -4.22 11.40
N ASP A 347 -18.20 -3.37 12.43
CA ASP A 347 -19.32 -3.35 13.37
C ASP A 347 -20.39 -2.34 12.98
N ASN A 348 -21.66 -2.69 13.03
CA ASN A 348 -22.72 -1.72 12.76
C ASN A 348 -22.92 -0.72 13.91
N GLN A 349 -23.20 0.55 13.61
CA GLN A 349 -23.46 1.57 14.63
C GLN A 349 -24.76 1.33 15.40
N GLY A 350 -25.77 0.74 14.77
CA GLY A 350 -27.03 0.36 15.43
C GLY A 350 -26.84 -0.66 16.55
N ASN A 351 -25.83 -1.54 16.44
CA ASN A 351 -25.40 -2.43 17.51
C ASN A 351 -23.89 -2.77 17.38
N PRO A 352 -23.00 -2.07 18.10
CA PRO A 352 -21.55 -2.26 17.97
C PRO A 352 -21.01 -3.61 18.46
N ALA A 353 -21.87 -4.47 19.04
CA ALA A 353 -21.53 -5.85 19.36
C ALA A 353 -21.68 -6.79 18.16
N GLN A 354 -22.29 -6.33 17.05
CA GLN A 354 -22.54 -7.11 15.85
C GLN A 354 -21.69 -6.65 14.67
N SER A 355 -21.13 -7.61 13.93
CA SER A 355 -20.24 -7.38 12.80
C SER A 355 -20.80 -7.97 11.50
N LEU A 356 -20.28 -7.51 10.36
CA LEU A 356 -20.49 -8.18 9.06
C LEU A 356 -20.01 -9.64 9.14
N ASP A 357 -20.94 -10.55 8.88
CA ASP A 357 -20.79 -11.99 9.07
C ASP A 357 -21.20 -12.72 7.79
N VAL A 358 -20.36 -13.66 7.31
CA VAL A 358 -20.77 -14.62 6.28
C VAL A 358 -21.64 -15.69 6.95
N THR A 359 -22.90 -15.76 6.53
CA THR A 359 -23.93 -16.62 7.12
C THR A 359 -23.49 -18.09 7.15
N ASP A 360 -23.71 -18.74 8.29
CA ASP A 360 -23.37 -20.14 8.56
C ASP A 360 -21.91 -20.52 8.28
N ARG A 361 -21.00 -19.53 8.24
CA ARG A 361 -19.58 -19.71 7.86
C ARG A 361 -19.42 -20.36 6.48
N SER A 362 -20.40 -20.17 5.61
CA SER A 362 -20.43 -20.78 4.29
C SER A 362 -19.20 -20.38 3.46
N THR A 363 -18.67 -21.32 2.69
CA THR A 363 -17.58 -21.09 1.73
C THR A 363 -18.07 -20.90 0.30
N SER A 364 -19.38 -21.07 0.06
CA SER A 364 -19.99 -20.97 -1.26
C SER A 364 -20.03 -19.54 -1.78
N ASP A 365 -19.98 -19.39 -3.11
CA ASP A 365 -20.36 -18.14 -3.77
C ASP A 365 -21.83 -17.83 -3.50
N ASN A 366 -22.15 -16.54 -3.46
CA ASN A 366 -23.48 -16.02 -3.14
C ASN A 366 -23.96 -16.35 -1.73
N ALA A 367 -23.06 -16.75 -0.81
CA ALA A 367 -23.44 -16.88 0.59
C ALA A 367 -23.81 -15.49 1.16
N PRO A 368 -24.96 -15.35 1.84
CA PRO A 368 -25.47 -14.07 2.26
C PRO A 368 -24.65 -13.46 3.40
N ILE A 369 -24.57 -12.13 3.40
CA ILE A 369 -24.00 -11.36 4.51
C ILE A 369 -25.12 -10.94 5.48
N GLN A 370 -24.83 -11.07 6.77
CA GLN A 370 -25.72 -10.71 7.86
C GLN A 370 -24.98 -9.94 8.97
N LEU A 371 -25.72 -9.36 9.90
CA LEU A 371 -25.20 -8.98 11.21
C LEU A 371 -25.25 -10.15 12.16
N TRP A 372 -24.13 -10.39 12.84
CA TRP A 372 -24.06 -11.37 13.91
C TRP A 372 -23.17 -10.89 15.05
N SER A 373 -23.49 -11.33 16.26
CA SER A 373 -22.69 -11.07 17.45
C SER A 373 -21.25 -11.52 17.22
N TYR A 374 -20.30 -10.62 17.42
CA TYR A 374 -18.90 -10.91 17.17
C TYR A 374 -18.39 -11.99 18.14
N SER A 375 -17.91 -13.11 17.59
CA SER A 375 -17.38 -14.23 18.36
C SER A 375 -15.92 -14.55 18.00
N GLY A 376 -15.26 -13.71 17.20
CA GLY A 376 -13.89 -13.93 16.73
C GLY A 376 -13.75 -14.93 15.58
N GLY A 377 -14.85 -15.42 15.00
CA GLY A 377 -14.81 -16.33 13.85
C GLY A 377 -14.17 -15.67 12.63
N THR A 378 -13.40 -16.43 11.83
CA THR A 378 -12.76 -15.91 10.61
C THR A 378 -13.78 -15.46 9.56
N ASN A 379 -15.01 -15.99 9.59
CA ASN A 379 -16.12 -15.56 8.74
C ASN A 379 -16.62 -14.13 9.07
N GLN A 380 -16.20 -13.55 10.20
CA GLN A 380 -16.54 -12.19 10.66
C GLN A 380 -15.37 -11.21 10.49
N GLN A 381 -14.29 -11.65 9.85
CA GLN A 381 -13.06 -10.88 9.72
C GLN A 381 -12.80 -10.58 8.25
N TRP A 382 -12.57 -9.30 7.97
CA TRP A 382 -12.45 -8.78 6.62
C TRP A 382 -11.16 -8.01 6.48
N GLN A 383 -10.43 -8.26 5.40
CA GLN A 383 -9.27 -7.48 5.01
C GLN A 383 -9.73 -6.35 4.09
N PRO A 384 -9.66 -5.07 4.52
CA PRO A 384 -9.85 -3.95 3.63
C PRO A 384 -8.63 -3.79 2.73
N VAL A 385 -8.84 -3.94 1.43
CA VAL A 385 -7.80 -3.76 0.41
C VAL A 385 -8.09 -2.47 -0.33
N ALA A 386 -7.19 -1.49 -0.20
CA ALA A 386 -7.36 -0.16 -0.78
C ALA A 386 -7.24 -0.20 -2.30
N GLU A 387 -8.17 0.47 -2.99
CA GLU A 387 -8.21 0.63 -4.46
C GLU A 387 -7.83 2.05 -4.90
N GLY A 388 -7.62 2.96 -3.94
CA GLY A 388 -7.37 4.38 -4.19
C GLY A 388 -8.63 5.23 -4.22
N GLY A 389 -8.49 6.55 -4.09
CA GLY A 389 -9.62 7.48 -4.11
C GLY A 389 -10.66 7.26 -3.00
N GLY A 390 -10.27 6.65 -1.88
CA GLY A 390 -11.18 6.30 -0.78
C GLY A 390 -11.93 4.99 -0.97
N TYR A 391 -11.70 4.27 -2.07
CA TYR A 391 -12.32 2.98 -2.36
C TYR A 391 -11.53 1.79 -1.81
N TYR A 392 -12.26 0.76 -1.41
CA TYR A 392 -11.75 -0.51 -0.90
C TYR A 392 -12.63 -1.66 -1.40
N HIS A 393 -12.04 -2.83 -1.61
CA HIS A 393 -12.79 -4.07 -1.50
C HIS A 393 -12.48 -4.75 -0.16
N PHE A 394 -13.38 -5.62 0.28
CA PHE A 394 -13.26 -6.31 1.57
C PHE A 394 -13.19 -7.81 1.34
N VAL A 395 -12.05 -8.42 1.68
CA VAL A 395 -11.79 -9.85 1.49
C VAL A 395 -12.05 -10.60 2.79
N ASN A 396 -12.92 -11.60 2.79
CA ASN A 396 -13.22 -12.40 3.96
C ASN A 396 -12.03 -13.31 4.33
N ARG A 397 -11.65 -13.34 5.61
CA ARG A 397 -10.51 -14.12 6.11
C ARG A 397 -10.67 -15.62 5.92
N ALA A 398 -11.89 -16.14 6.03
CA ALA A 398 -12.12 -17.58 5.95
C ALA A 398 -12.07 -18.10 4.50
N THR A 399 -12.50 -17.30 3.53
CA THR A 399 -12.77 -17.76 2.17
C THR A 399 -11.91 -17.11 1.09
N GLY A 400 -11.27 -15.98 1.38
CA GLY A 400 -10.58 -15.16 0.37
C GLY A 400 -11.53 -14.48 -0.63
N LYS A 401 -12.84 -14.50 -0.37
CA LYS A 401 -13.87 -13.93 -1.24
C LYS A 401 -14.21 -12.50 -0.85
N CYS A 402 -14.68 -11.72 -1.82
CA CYS A 402 -14.98 -10.32 -1.65
C CYS A 402 -16.43 -10.09 -1.22
N LEU A 403 -16.68 -9.05 -0.42
CA LEU A 403 -18.02 -8.48 -0.24
C LEU A 403 -18.54 -8.02 -1.61
N ASP A 404 -19.72 -8.48 -2.00
CA ASP A 404 -20.23 -8.36 -3.37
C ASP A 404 -21.71 -7.96 -3.39
N THR A 405 -22.05 -7.08 -4.33
CA THR A 405 -23.44 -6.78 -4.72
C THR A 405 -23.85 -7.74 -5.83
N PRO A 406 -24.72 -8.75 -5.56
CA PRO A 406 -24.95 -9.85 -6.49
C PRO A 406 -25.49 -9.35 -7.82
N GLY A 407 -24.87 -9.83 -8.90
CA GLY A 407 -25.23 -9.44 -10.27
C GLY A 407 -24.98 -7.95 -10.59
N ALA A 408 -24.15 -7.26 -9.81
CA ALA A 408 -23.91 -5.81 -9.91
C ALA A 408 -25.20 -4.98 -9.87
N SER A 409 -26.22 -5.47 -9.14
CA SER A 409 -27.53 -4.81 -9.07
C SER A 409 -27.41 -3.38 -8.56
N THR A 410 -28.27 -2.49 -9.06
CA THR A 410 -28.41 -1.10 -8.60
C THR A 410 -29.71 -0.87 -7.83
N ALA A 411 -30.47 -1.93 -7.53
CA ALA A 411 -31.74 -1.85 -6.81
C ALA A 411 -31.54 -1.73 -5.29
N ASP A 412 -32.47 -1.05 -4.62
CA ASP A 412 -32.55 -1.06 -3.15
C ASP A 412 -32.91 -2.44 -2.61
N SER A 413 -32.51 -2.69 -1.38
CA SER A 413 -32.86 -3.88 -0.60
C SER A 413 -32.33 -5.20 -1.15
N VAL A 414 -31.34 -5.16 -2.04
CA VAL A 414 -30.58 -6.34 -2.47
C VAL A 414 -29.63 -6.74 -1.35
N GLN A 415 -29.77 -7.96 -0.84
CA GLN A 415 -28.85 -8.50 0.17
C GLN A 415 -27.46 -8.71 -0.44
N LEU A 416 -26.43 -8.24 0.25
CA LEU A 416 -25.05 -8.44 -0.15
C LEU A 416 -24.62 -9.89 0.12
N VAL A 417 -23.65 -10.35 -0.65
CA VAL A 417 -23.12 -11.71 -0.57
C VAL A 417 -21.60 -11.67 -0.49
N GLN A 418 -20.97 -12.83 -0.26
CA GLN A 418 -19.58 -13.03 -0.70
C GLN A 418 -19.55 -13.63 -2.11
N TYR A 419 -18.55 -13.26 -2.90
CA TYR A 419 -18.29 -13.84 -4.21
C TYR A 419 -16.80 -13.84 -4.52
N ALA A 420 -16.34 -14.71 -5.43
CA ALA A 420 -14.97 -14.68 -5.92
C ALA A 420 -14.57 -13.25 -6.33
N CYS A 421 -13.40 -12.78 -5.87
CA CYS A 421 -12.95 -11.44 -6.17
C CYS A 421 -12.73 -11.27 -7.69
N ASN A 422 -13.42 -10.30 -8.29
CA ASN A 422 -13.49 -10.12 -9.75
C ASN A 422 -13.14 -8.69 -10.20
N GLY A 423 -12.82 -7.79 -9.26
CA GLY A 423 -12.36 -6.43 -9.54
C GLY A 423 -13.42 -5.49 -10.12
N THR A 424 -14.69 -5.89 -10.12
CA THR A 424 -15.79 -5.05 -10.62
C THR A 424 -16.23 -4.02 -9.59
N GLY A 425 -16.94 -2.98 -10.03
CA GLY A 425 -17.53 -1.98 -9.15
C GLY A 425 -18.54 -2.55 -8.14
N ALA A 426 -19.05 -3.77 -8.36
CA ALA A 426 -19.93 -4.46 -7.42
C ALA A 426 -19.24 -4.86 -6.11
N GLN A 427 -17.90 -4.93 -6.10
CA GLN A 427 -17.06 -5.32 -4.96
C GLN A 427 -16.26 -4.15 -4.36
N SER A 428 -16.40 -2.96 -4.95
CA SER A 428 -15.64 -1.75 -4.59
C SER A 428 -16.53 -0.79 -3.80
N PHE A 429 -16.06 -0.31 -2.66
CA PHE A 429 -16.80 0.54 -1.74
C PHE A 429 -15.97 1.73 -1.28
N HIS A 430 -16.50 2.93 -1.45
CA HIS A 430 -15.93 4.15 -0.90
C HIS A 430 -16.23 4.25 0.60
N LEU A 431 -15.23 4.59 1.41
CA LEU A 431 -15.40 4.93 2.82
C LEU A 431 -15.67 6.43 2.99
N GLY A 432 -16.93 6.77 3.28
CA GLY A 432 -17.45 8.14 3.42
C GLY A 432 -17.64 8.58 4.87
#